data_AF-A0A353Q535-F1
#
_entry.id   AF-A0A353Q535-F1
#
_cell.length_a   1.000
_cell.length_b   1.000
_cell.length_c   1.000
_cell.angle_alpha   90.00
_cell.angle_beta   90.00
_cell.angle_gamma   90.00
#
_symmetry.space_group_name_H-M   'P 1'
#
loop_
_entity.id
_entity.type
_entity.pdbx_description
1 polymer ?
#
loop_
_entity_poly.entity_id
_entity_poly.type
_entity_poly.pdbx_seq_one_letter_code
_entity_poly.pdbx_strand_id
1 'polypeptide(L)'
;LSTDPKRLLIGDDEHGWDDDGVFNYEGGCYAKVINLSKENEPDIYDAIKRDALLENVTVDENGKIDFSDKSVTENTRVSYPIYHIKNIVKPKSKGPAAKKVIFLSADAFGVLPPVSILNPEQTQYYFLSGFTAKLAGTERGITEPTPTFSACFGAAFLSLHPTKYAAELVKKMKKSGAKAYLVNTGWNGSGKRISIKDTRGIIDAILDGSIDKAPTKKIPYFSFEVPTELPGVHSEILDPRDTYADASQWDVKAKDLAERFTKNFSKFTGNDLGKALVKAGPKL
;
A
#
# COMPACT_ATOMS: atom_id res chain seq x y z
N LEU A 1 4.79 2.67 7.50
CA LEU A 1 5.29 1.33 7.10
C LEU A 1 6.75 1.38 6.64
N SER A 2 7.16 2.40 5.86
CA SER A 2 8.57 2.63 5.49
C SER A 2 9.44 3.05 6.69
N THR A 3 8.88 3.78 7.65
CA THR A 3 9.48 4.10 8.96
C THR A 3 9.34 2.93 9.94
N ASP A 4 10.10 1.87 9.69
CA ASP A 4 10.19 0.69 10.55
C ASP A 4 11.49 0.76 11.39
N PRO A 5 11.44 0.66 12.73
CA PRO A 5 12.64 0.71 13.57
C PRO A 5 13.65 -0.41 13.26
N LYS A 6 13.22 -1.52 12.64
CA LYS A 6 14.09 -2.64 12.25
C LYS A 6 14.82 -2.39 10.94
N ARG A 7 14.55 -1.27 10.23
CA ARG A 7 15.05 -1.03 8.87
C ARG A 7 15.46 0.42 8.65
N LEU A 8 16.46 0.60 7.79
CA LEU A 8 16.89 1.92 7.36
C LEU A 8 15.94 2.46 6.28
N LEU A 9 15.40 3.66 6.49
CA LEU A 9 14.60 4.38 5.52
C LEU A 9 15.48 4.86 4.35
N ILE A 10 15.04 4.61 3.12
CA ILE A 10 15.61 5.20 1.89
C ILE A 10 14.86 6.49 1.52
N GLY A 11 13.53 6.44 1.53
CA GLY A 11 12.62 7.57 1.30
C GLY A 11 11.19 7.13 1.52
N ASP A 12 10.23 8.06 1.49
CA ASP A 12 8.83 7.79 1.80
C ASP A 12 7.92 7.67 0.58
N ASP A 13 8.14 8.44 -0.50
CA ASP A 13 7.18 8.52 -1.61
C ASP A 13 7.80 8.22 -2.99
N GLU A 14 8.85 8.94 -3.41
CA GLU A 14 9.32 8.88 -4.80
C GLU A 14 10.67 8.18 -4.98
N HIS A 15 10.69 7.08 -5.75
CA HIS A 15 11.92 6.32 -6.01
C HIS A 15 12.14 5.98 -7.49
N GLY A 16 13.41 5.98 -7.89
CA GLY A 16 13.89 5.37 -9.11
C GLY A 16 14.46 3.97 -8.86
N TRP A 17 14.52 3.16 -9.91
CA TRP A 17 15.22 1.87 -9.90
C TRP A 17 16.10 1.71 -11.14
N ASP A 18 17.41 1.91 -10.97
CA ASP A 18 18.39 1.79 -12.04
C ASP A 18 19.13 0.43 -11.98
N ASP A 19 20.31 0.33 -12.60
CA ASP A 19 21.09 -0.91 -12.59
C ASP A 19 21.89 -1.12 -11.30
N ASP A 20 22.09 -0.07 -10.50
CA ASP A 20 22.78 -0.12 -9.21
C ASP A 20 21.81 -0.42 -8.04
N GLY A 21 20.55 0.00 -8.16
CA GLY A 21 19.54 -0.30 -7.16
C GLY A 21 18.37 0.70 -7.11
N VAL A 22 17.79 0.85 -5.93
CA VAL A 22 16.68 1.78 -5.67
C VAL A 22 17.23 3.06 -5.05
N PHE A 23 16.79 4.22 -5.51
CA PHE A 23 17.24 5.51 -5.01
C PHE A 23 16.08 6.49 -4.85
N ASN A 24 16.12 7.29 -3.79
CA ASN A 24 15.14 8.32 -3.51
C ASN A 24 15.36 9.53 -4.44
N TYR A 25 14.28 10.15 -4.90
CA TYR A 25 14.33 11.43 -5.61
C TYR A 25 14.41 12.62 -4.64
N GLU A 26 13.97 12.42 -3.40
CA GLU A 26 13.70 13.49 -2.45
C GLU A 26 14.78 13.65 -1.37
N GLY A 27 14.77 14.81 -0.70
CA GLY A 27 15.62 15.11 0.47
C GLY A 27 14.84 15.17 1.79
N GLY A 28 13.55 14.87 1.78
CA GLY A 28 12.62 14.99 2.90
C GLY A 28 11.54 13.93 2.86
N CYS A 29 10.55 14.08 3.73
CA CYS A 29 9.31 13.32 3.72
C CYS A 29 8.13 14.28 3.86
N TYR A 30 7.00 13.93 3.26
CA TYR A 30 5.76 14.70 3.34
C TYR A 30 4.63 13.89 3.97
N ALA A 31 4.74 13.65 5.27
CA ALA A 31 3.89 12.72 6.00
C ALA A 31 2.49 13.29 6.31
N LYS A 32 1.48 12.44 6.20
CA LYS A 32 0.13 12.70 6.74
C LYS A 32 0.14 12.54 8.26
N VAL A 33 -0.48 13.49 8.98
CA VAL A 33 -0.42 13.55 10.46
C VAL A 33 -1.78 13.46 11.17
N ILE A 34 -2.88 13.22 10.44
CA ILE A 34 -4.17 12.99 11.08
C ILE A 34 -4.10 11.76 11.99
N ASN A 35 -4.56 11.90 13.23
CA ASN A 35 -4.48 10.92 14.31
C ASN A 35 -3.06 10.42 14.62
N LEU A 36 -2.01 11.19 14.27
CA LEU A 36 -0.64 10.84 14.61
C LEU A 36 -0.48 10.73 16.12
N SER A 37 0.11 9.63 16.58
CA SER A 37 0.46 9.44 17.98
C SER A 37 1.90 8.95 18.13
N LYS A 38 2.55 9.36 19.22
CA LYS A 38 3.90 8.90 19.53
C LYS A 38 3.97 7.39 19.79
N GLU A 39 2.88 6.80 20.26
CA GLU A 39 2.77 5.36 20.51
C GLU A 39 2.79 4.55 19.21
N ASN A 40 2.02 4.98 18.21
CA ASN A 40 1.86 4.23 16.96
C ASN A 40 2.99 4.56 15.95
N GLU A 41 3.41 5.81 15.85
CA GLU A 41 4.41 6.29 14.89
C GLU A 41 5.49 7.18 15.55
N PRO A 42 6.30 6.64 16.47
CA PRO A 42 7.27 7.41 17.25
C PRO A 42 8.29 8.17 16.37
N ASP A 43 8.78 7.56 15.30
CA ASP A 43 9.79 8.19 14.44
C ASP A 43 9.25 9.40 13.68
N ILE A 44 8.01 9.32 13.17
CA ILE A 44 7.37 10.44 12.47
C ILE A 44 7.04 11.53 13.49
N TYR A 45 6.53 11.17 14.67
CA TYR A 45 6.24 12.11 15.74
C TYR A 45 7.50 12.88 16.18
N ASP A 46 8.61 12.19 16.41
CA ASP A 46 9.89 12.78 16.84
C ASP A 46 10.60 13.55 15.71
N ALA A 47 10.16 13.39 14.45
CA ALA A 47 10.62 14.20 13.32
C ALA A 47 10.00 15.60 13.30
N ILE A 48 8.90 15.81 14.01
CA ILE A 48 8.22 17.12 14.12
C ILE A 48 8.93 17.95 15.19
N LYS A 49 9.90 18.75 14.74
CA LYS A 49 10.71 19.67 15.55
C LYS A 49 11.11 20.88 14.69
N ARG A 50 11.90 21.81 15.24
CA ARG A 50 12.42 22.96 14.46
C ARG A 50 12.96 22.48 13.11
N ASP A 51 12.63 23.21 12.05
CA ASP A 51 12.93 22.92 10.63
C ASP A 51 11.97 21.91 9.95
N ALA A 52 10.95 21.40 10.67
CA ALA A 52 9.75 20.81 10.07
C ALA A 52 8.69 21.89 9.81
N LEU A 53 7.83 21.67 8.81
CA LEU A 53 6.71 22.55 8.46
C LEU A 53 5.40 21.79 8.55
N LEU A 54 4.59 22.14 9.54
CA LEU A 54 3.24 21.62 9.70
C LEU A 54 2.27 22.36 8.76
N GLU A 55 1.34 21.63 8.16
CA GLU A 55 0.36 22.17 7.23
C GLU A 55 -1.06 21.76 7.66
N ASN A 56 -1.93 22.77 7.84
CA ASN A 56 -3.35 22.63 8.15
C ASN A 56 -3.69 21.88 9.47
N VAL A 57 -2.73 21.74 10.39
CA VAL A 57 -2.99 21.22 11.75
C VAL A 57 -3.63 22.27 12.64
N THR A 58 -4.46 21.83 13.59
CA THR A 58 -5.01 22.70 14.63
C THR A 58 -4.00 22.87 15.76
N VAL A 59 -3.80 24.12 16.19
CA VAL A 59 -2.88 24.50 17.25
C VAL A 59 -3.63 25.34 18.27
N ASP A 60 -3.51 24.99 19.55
CA ASP A 60 -4.14 25.73 20.64
C ASP A 60 -3.34 27.00 21.03
N GLU A 61 -3.91 27.81 21.92
CA GLU A 61 -3.29 29.06 22.40
C GLU A 61 -1.93 28.87 23.07
N ASN A 62 -1.62 27.65 23.54
CA ASN A 62 -0.35 27.29 24.18
C ASN A 62 0.65 26.66 23.19
N GLY A 63 0.30 26.55 21.90
CA GLY A 63 1.13 25.94 20.88
C GLY A 63 1.05 24.41 20.84
N LYS A 64 0.13 23.78 21.57
CA LYS A 64 -0.11 22.33 21.50
C LYS A 64 -0.86 22.01 20.22
N ILE A 65 -0.36 21.02 19.49
CA ILE A 65 -0.97 20.54 18.25
C ILE A 65 -2.02 19.49 18.59
N ASP A 66 -3.21 19.62 18.02
CA ASP A 66 -4.23 18.57 18.01
C ASP A 66 -4.20 17.83 16.67
N PHE A 67 -3.53 16.68 16.66
CA PHE A 67 -3.45 15.81 15.48
C PHE A 67 -4.76 15.09 15.17
N SER A 68 -5.74 15.09 16.07
CA SER A 68 -7.04 14.44 15.85
C SER A 68 -8.08 15.37 15.21
N ASP A 69 -7.85 16.69 15.28
CA ASP A 69 -8.75 17.66 14.66
C ASP A 69 -8.65 17.61 13.12
N LYS A 70 -9.83 17.52 12.51
CA LYS A 70 -10.05 17.46 11.07
C LYS A 70 -11.00 18.55 10.57
N SER A 71 -11.28 19.55 11.40
CA SER A 71 -12.17 20.67 11.09
C SER A 71 -11.74 21.43 9.83
N VAL A 72 -10.44 21.58 9.60
CA VAL A 72 -9.87 22.13 8.36
C VAL A 72 -9.86 21.08 7.25
N THR A 73 -9.26 19.91 7.53
CA THR A 73 -9.14 18.80 6.56
C THR A 73 -8.71 17.51 7.24
N GLU A 74 -9.10 16.35 6.69
CA GLU A 74 -8.51 15.05 7.08
C GLU A 74 -7.12 14.80 6.48
N ASN A 75 -6.62 15.68 5.59
CA ASN A 75 -5.30 15.59 4.97
C ASN A 75 -4.31 16.59 5.60
N THR A 76 -4.28 16.66 6.92
CA THR A 76 -3.23 17.40 7.65
C THR A 76 -1.87 16.77 7.39
N ARG A 77 -0.84 17.61 7.24
CA ARG A 77 0.48 17.19 6.77
C ARG A 77 1.61 17.80 7.59
N VAL A 78 2.79 17.21 7.45
CA VAL A 78 4.06 17.80 7.86
C VAL A 78 5.13 17.48 6.82
N SER A 79 5.93 18.47 6.45
CA SER A 79 7.19 18.23 5.74
C SER A 79 8.37 18.35 6.69
N TYR A 80 9.36 17.47 6.53
CA TYR A 80 10.62 17.54 7.27
C TYR A 80 11.75 16.98 6.43
N PRO A 81 12.99 17.48 6.59
CA PRO A 81 14.13 16.90 5.90
C PRO A 81 14.39 15.49 6.44
N ILE A 82 14.86 14.59 5.58
CA ILE A 82 14.88 13.14 5.87
C ILE A 82 15.74 12.81 7.10
N TYR A 83 16.76 13.63 7.38
CA TYR A 83 17.64 13.49 8.55
C TYR A 83 16.94 13.77 9.89
N HIS A 84 15.68 14.22 9.91
CA HIS A 84 14.88 14.27 11.12
C HIS A 84 14.55 12.86 11.64
N ILE A 85 14.44 11.88 10.76
CA ILE A 85 14.37 10.46 11.09
C ILE A 85 15.78 9.97 11.42
N LYS A 86 15.93 9.24 12.53
CA LYS A 86 17.23 8.72 12.98
C LYS A 86 17.71 7.56 12.12
N ASN A 87 16.81 6.61 11.83
CA ASN A 87 17.12 5.33 11.21
C ASN A 87 17.02 5.40 9.68
N ILE A 88 17.96 6.08 9.03
CA ILE A 88 17.96 6.31 7.58
C ILE A 88 19.25 5.85 6.92
N VAL A 89 19.21 5.58 5.62
CA VAL A 89 20.40 5.31 4.83
C VAL A 89 21.20 6.61 4.62
N LYS A 90 22.52 6.54 4.82
CA LYS A 90 23.48 7.65 4.65
C LYS A 90 24.76 7.15 3.98
N PRO A 91 25.55 8.01 3.29
CA PRO A 91 25.33 9.45 3.09
C PRO A 91 24.35 9.78 1.96
N LYS A 92 23.97 8.81 1.13
CA LYS A 92 23.01 8.98 0.02
C LYS A 92 21.81 8.07 0.25
N SER A 93 20.61 8.60 0.01
CA SER A 93 19.33 7.89 0.10
C SER A 93 19.16 6.87 -1.04
N LYS A 94 19.95 5.80 -1.03
CA LYS A 94 19.87 4.71 -2.01
C LYS A 94 20.21 3.35 -1.38
N GLY A 95 19.61 2.29 -1.91
CA GLY A 95 19.82 0.91 -1.47
C GLY A 95 20.00 -0.04 -2.65
N PRO A 96 20.30 -1.32 -2.38
CA PRO A 96 20.42 -2.32 -3.42
C PRO A 96 19.09 -2.53 -4.17
N ALA A 97 19.15 -3.28 -5.28
CA ALA A 97 17.96 -3.71 -5.99
C ALA A 97 16.94 -4.39 -5.04
N ALA A 98 15.67 -4.01 -5.17
CA ALA A 98 14.61 -4.51 -4.29
C ALA A 98 14.47 -6.04 -4.41
N LYS A 99 14.19 -6.69 -3.28
CA LYS A 99 13.89 -8.13 -3.20
C LYS A 99 12.41 -8.42 -2.93
N LYS A 100 11.70 -7.41 -2.44
CA LYS A 100 10.28 -7.48 -2.07
C LYS A 100 9.61 -6.23 -2.64
N VAL A 101 8.52 -6.41 -3.36
CA VAL A 101 7.69 -5.33 -3.90
C VAL A 101 6.31 -5.47 -3.25
N ILE A 102 5.82 -4.41 -2.62
CA ILE A 102 4.58 -4.48 -1.84
C ILE A 102 3.63 -3.44 -2.41
N PHE A 103 2.49 -3.90 -2.90
CA PHE A 103 1.40 -3.05 -3.34
C PHE A 103 0.45 -2.84 -2.16
N LEU A 104 0.25 -1.58 -1.77
CA LEU A 104 -0.68 -1.23 -0.70
C LEU A 104 -2.02 -0.85 -1.32
N SER A 105 -3.08 -1.56 -0.93
CA SER A 105 -4.44 -1.26 -1.34
C SER A 105 -5.28 -0.93 -0.11
N ALA A 106 -5.86 0.25 -0.05
CA ALA A 106 -6.85 0.57 0.97
C ALA A 106 -8.24 0.11 0.51
N ASP A 107 -8.53 -1.19 0.60
CA ASP A 107 -9.82 -1.73 0.15
C ASP A 107 -10.95 -1.34 1.11
N ALA A 108 -11.85 -0.46 0.67
CA ALA A 108 -13.03 -0.05 1.43
C ALA A 108 -14.17 -1.07 1.40
N PHE A 109 -14.15 -2.07 0.50
CA PHE A 109 -15.21 -3.08 0.42
C PHE A 109 -15.06 -4.19 1.45
N GLY A 110 -13.85 -4.40 1.98
CA GLY A 110 -13.53 -5.49 2.90
C GLY A 110 -13.36 -6.85 2.21
N VAL A 111 -13.05 -6.87 0.92
CA VAL A 111 -12.99 -8.07 0.07
C VAL A 111 -11.58 -8.63 -0.01
N LEU A 112 -10.57 -7.77 -0.17
CA LEU A 112 -9.18 -8.19 -0.34
C LEU A 112 -8.64 -8.81 0.96
N PRO A 113 -7.89 -9.93 0.87
CA PRO A 113 -7.17 -10.49 2.01
C PRO A 113 -6.18 -9.46 2.60
N PRO A 114 -5.83 -9.54 3.90
CA PRO A 114 -4.79 -8.69 4.49
C PRO A 114 -3.46 -8.76 3.73
N VAL A 115 -3.12 -9.93 3.19
CA VAL A 115 -1.96 -10.12 2.33
C VAL A 115 -2.20 -11.22 1.29
N SER A 116 -1.69 -11.02 0.08
CA SER A 116 -1.66 -12.01 -0.99
C SER A 116 -0.28 -12.09 -1.62
N ILE A 117 0.20 -13.30 -1.90
CA ILE A 117 1.43 -13.55 -2.64
C ILE A 117 1.07 -13.52 -4.13
N LEU A 118 1.75 -12.67 -4.91
CA LEU A 118 1.44 -12.48 -6.32
C LEU A 118 2.42 -13.24 -7.21
N ASN A 119 1.89 -13.93 -8.21
CA ASN A 119 2.71 -14.43 -9.32
C ASN A 119 3.08 -13.28 -10.30
N PRO A 120 3.99 -13.50 -11.26
CA PRO A 120 4.45 -12.44 -12.17
C PRO A 120 3.35 -11.80 -13.03
N GLU A 121 2.34 -12.55 -13.45
CA GLU A 121 1.22 -12.04 -14.24
C GLU A 121 0.25 -11.23 -13.36
N GLN A 122 -0.07 -11.72 -12.17
CA GLN A 122 -0.86 -10.99 -11.17
C GLN A 122 -0.15 -9.69 -10.77
N THR A 123 1.17 -9.72 -10.60
CA THR A 123 1.97 -8.52 -10.30
C THR A 123 1.70 -7.41 -11.32
N GLN A 124 1.74 -7.74 -12.61
CA GLN A 124 1.43 -6.78 -13.68
C GLN A 124 -0.03 -6.35 -13.67
N TYR A 125 -0.95 -7.30 -13.53
CA TYR A 125 -2.38 -7.03 -13.52
C TYR A 125 -2.76 -6.05 -12.40
N TYR A 126 -2.33 -6.32 -11.17
CA TYR A 126 -2.64 -5.49 -10.00
C TYR A 126 -1.86 -4.19 -9.97
N PHE A 127 -0.64 -4.14 -10.51
CA PHE A 127 0.08 -2.88 -10.70
C PHE A 127 -0.61 -1.95 -11.72
N LEU A 128 -1.05 -2.49 -12.87
CA LEU A 128 -1.79 -1.71 -13.86
C LEU A 128 -3.19 -1.33 -13.36
N SER A 129 -3.84 -2.19 -12.60
CA SER A 129 -5.14 -1.90 -11.99
C SER A 129 -5.03 -0.78 -10.97
N GLY A 130 -4.04 -0.88 -10.06
CA GLY A 130 -3.79 0.12 -9.02
C GLY A 130 -5.02 0.40 -8.17
N PHE A 131 -5.73 -0.67 -7.80
CA PHE A 131 -6.93 -0.58 -6.97
C PHE A 131 -6.54 -0.13 -5.56
N THR A 132 -7.22 0.90 -5.07
CA THR A 132 -7.12 1.42 -3.71
C THR A 132 -8.36 2.28 -3.42
N ALA A 133 -8.38 3.01 -2.31
CA ALA A 133 -9.40 4.03 -2.04
C ALA A 133 -8.77 5.43 -2.03
N LYS A 134 -9.48 6.41 -2.58
CA LYS A 134 -9.25 7.81 -2.27
C LYS A 134 -9.73 8.05 -0.85
N LEU A 135 -8.81 8.33 0.05
CA LEU A 135 -9.14 8.70 1.43
C LEU A 135 -9.67 10.13 1.45
N ALA A 136 -10.55 10.44 2.40
CA ALA A 136 -11.08 11.78 2.53
C ALA A 136 -9.97 12.84 2.72
N GLY A 137 -10.16 13.98 2.09
CA GLY A 137 -9.22 15.11 2.08
C GLY A 137 -8.02 15.01 1.12
N THR A 138 -7.74 13.86 0.46
CA THR A 138 -6.59 13.77 -0.46
C THR A 138 -6.79 14.52 -1.78
N GLU A 139 -8.04 14.70 -2.20
CA GLU A 139 -8.44 15.52 -3.35
C GLU A 139 -9.65 16.38 -2.96
N ARG A 140 -9.75 17.59 -3.52
CA ARG A 140 -10.88 18.50 -3.25
C ARG A 140 -12.20 17.82 -3.62
N GLY A 141 -13.12 17.73 -2.65
CA GLY A 141 -14.47 17.16 -2.83
C GLY A 141 -14.64 15.70 -2.39
N ILE A 142 -13.59 15.02 -1.89
CA ILE A 142 -13.70 13.66 -1.36
C ILE A 142 -13.93 13.71 0.15
N THR A 143 -15.12 13.30 0.59
CA THR A 143 -15.55 13.29 2.01
C THR A 143 -15.69 11.89 2.60
N GLU A 144 -15.72 10.84 1.79
CA GLU A 144 -15.77 9.44 2.21
C GLU A 144 -14.80 8.58 1.38
N PRO A 145 -14.27 7.47 1.94
CA PRO A 145 -13.40 6.55 1.20
C PRO A 145 -14.06 6.08 -0.09
N THR A 146 -13.55 6.53 -1.23
CA THR A 146 -14.12 6.22 -2.54
C THR A 146 -13.19 5.27 -3.29
N PRO A 147 -13.66 4.09 -3.70
CA PRO A 147 -12.85 3.16 -4.48
C PRO A 147 -12.31 3.80 -5.75
N THR A 148 -11.06 3.51 -6.06
CA THR A 148 -10.41 4.04 -7.26
C THR A 148 -9.44 3.06 -7.87
N PHE A 149 -9.26 3.16 -9.18
CA PHE A 149 -8.25 2.44 -9.94
C PHE A 149 -7.24 3.44 -10.47
N SER A 150 -6.19 3.66 -9.68
CA SER A 150 -5.08 4.56 -9.98
C SER A 150 -3.93 3.75 -10.53
N ALA A 151 -3.87 3.57 -11.85
CA ALA A 151 -2.83 2.80 -12.53
C ALA A 151 -1.42 3.10 -11.97
N CYS A 152 -0.63 2.05 -11.77
CA CYS A 152 0.70 2.11 -11.15
C CYS A 152 0.71 2.66 -9.71
N PHE A 153 -0.45 2.69 -9.05
CA PHE A 153 -0.69 3.34 -7.75
C PHE A 153 -0.42 4.86 -7.75
N GLY A 154 -0.34 5.49 -8.93
CA GLY A 154 0.09 6.89 -9.07
C GLY A 154 -0.38 7.54 -10.36
N ALA A 155 -1.58 7.20 -10.86
CA ALA A 155 -2.09 7.64 -12.16
C ALA A 155 -2.04 9.16 -12.37
N ALA A 156 -2.23 9.94 -11.31
CA ALA A 156 -2.20 11.41 -11.35
C ALA A 156 -0.84 11.99 -11.77
N PHE A 157 0.24 11.21 -11.66
CA PHE A 157 1.61 11.66 -11.89
C PHE A 157 2.25 11.02 -13.13
N LEU A 158 1.53 10.14 -13.83
CA LEU A 158 2.08 9.41 -14.97
C LEU A 158 2.15 10.30 -16.22
N SER A 159 3.37 10.49 -16.73
CA SER A 159 3.62 11.19 -18.00
C SER A 159 3.68 10.27 -19.23
N LEU A 160 3.59 8.95 -19.02
CA LEU A 160 3.64 7.93 -20.07
C LEU A 160 2.47 6.97 -19.91
N HIS A 161 2.23 6.15 -20.93
CA HIS A 161 1.22 5.10 -20.83
C HIS A 161 1.57 4.09 -19.70
N PRO A 162 0.62 3.67 -18.83
CA PRO A 162 0.88 2.80 -17.67
C PRO A 162 1.65 1.50 -17.99
N THR A 163 1.44 0.93 -19.18
CA THR A 163 2.14 -0.29 -19.60
C THR A 163 3.65 -0.13 -19.73
N LYS A 164 4.17 1.10 -19.93
CA LYS A 164 5.61 1.37 -19.95
C LYS A 164 6.22 1.20 -18.55
N TYR A 165 5.56 1.73 -17.53
CA TYR A 165 5.98 1.57 -16.13
C TYR A 165 5.90 0.11 -15.69
N ALA A 166 4.80 -0.58 -16.04
CA ALA A 166 4.63 -1.99 -15.71
C ALA A 166 5.72 -2.88 -16.34
N ALA A 167 6.06 -2.64 -17.61
CA ALA A 167 7.12 -3.38 -18.29
C ALA A 167 8.50 -3.17 -17.62
N GLU A 168 8.84 -1.94 -17.24
CA GLU A 168 10.11 -1.66 -16.59
C GLU A 168 10.17 -2.25 -15.16
N LEU A 169 9.08 -2.15 -14.38
CA LEU A 169 8.99 -2.79 -13.06
C LEU A 169 9.25 -4.30 -13.16
N VAL A 170 8.57 -4.98 -14.09
CA VAL A 170 8.73 -6.43 -14.30
C VAL A 170 10.15 -6.78 -14.70
N LYS A 171 10.77 -5.99 -15.58
CA LYS A 171 12.16 -6.20 -16.00
C LYS A 171 13.11 -6.11 -14.80
N LYS A 172 12.95 -5.11 -13.93
CA LYS A 172 13.76 -4.93 -12.72
C LYS A 172 13.51 -6.03 -11.68
N MET A 173 12.26 -6.43 -11.48
CA MET A 173 11.90 -7.55 -10.60
C MET A 173 12.47 -8.88 -11.08
N LYS A 174 12.40 -9.18 -12.38
CA LYS A 174 13.00 -10.39 -12.96
C LYS A 174 14.52 -10.42 -12.76
N LYS A 175 15.22 -9.30 -13.02
CA LYS A 175 16.68 -9.20 -12.84
C LYS A 175 17.10 -9.41 -11.38
N SER A 176 16.31 -8.93 -10.43
CA SER A 176 16.63 -8.99 -9.00
C SER A 176 16.12 -10.25 -8.29
N GLY A 177 15.21 -11.01 -8.91
CA GLY A 177 14.48 -12.10 -8.28
C GLY A 177 13.46 -11.62 -7.24
N ALA A 178 12.95 -10.40 -7.38
CA ALA A 178 12.00 -9.83 -6.43
C ALA A 178 10.64 -10.54 -6.50
N LYS A 179 10.02 -10.70 -5.33
CA LYS A 179 8.63 -11.17 -5.19
C LYS A 179 7.68 -10.01 -4.89
N ALA A 180 6.47 -10.08 -5.44
CA ALA A 180 5.43 -9.10 -5.16
C ALA A 180 4.36 -9.63 -4.21
N TYR A 181 3.82 -8.72 -3.40
CA TYR A 181 2.75 -8.96 -2.45
C TYR A 181 1.71 -7.85 -2.59
N LEU A 182 0.44 -8.19 -2.45
CA LEU A 182 -0.65 -7.22 -2.31
C LEU A 182 -1.08 -7.20 -0.85
N VAL A 183 -1.00 -6.06 -0.18
CA VAL A 183 -1.35 -5.89 1.23
C VAL A 183 -2.56 -4.97 1.33
N ASN A 184 -3.64 -5.46 1.94
CA ASN A 184 -4.80 -4.64 2.24
C ASN A 184 -4.53 -3.83 3.52
N THR A 185 -4.43 -2.51 3.38
CA THR A 185 -4.29 -1.54 4.48
C THR A 185 -5.60 -0.78 4.76
N GLY A 186 -6.67 -1.23 4.13
CA GLY A 186 -8.02 -0.71 4.23
C GLY A 186 -8.82 -1.45 5.29
N TRP A 187 -10.02 -1.90 4.91
CA TRP A 187 -11.02 -2.46 5.80
C TRP A 187 -11.18 -3.97 5.61
N ASN A 188 -11.77 -4.62 6.60
CA ASN A 188 -12.20 -6.02 6.56
C ASN A 188 -13.74 -6.13 6.47
N GLY A 189 -14.26 -7.35 6.50
CA GLY A 189 -15.69 -7.65 6.37
C GLY A 189 -16.58 -7.06 7.47
N SER A 190 -16.02 -6.79 8.65
CA SER A 190 -16.73 -6.15 9.76
C SER A 190 -16.84 -4.62 9.62
N GLY A 191 -16.28 -4.03 8.55
CA GLY A 191 -16.22 -2.59 8.37
C GLY A 191 -15.19 -1.89 9.26
N LYS A 192 -14.29 -2.65 9.90
CA LYS A 192 -13.17 -2.11 10.68
C LYS A 192 -11.93 -2.02 9.80
N ARG A 193 -11.13 -0.97 10.00
CA ARG A 193 -9.82 -0.86 9.37
C ARG A 193 -8.89 -1.93 9.93
N ILE A 194 -8.12 -2.59 9.08
CA ILE A 194 -7.10 -3.55 9.49
C ILE A 194 -6.10 -2.81 10.39
N SER A 195 -5.77 -3.41 11.54
CA SER A 195 -4.96 -2.73 12.54
C SER A 195 -3.54 -2.50 12.03
N ILE A 196 -2.93 -1.38 12.41
CA ILE A 196 -1.53 -1.09 12.04
C ILE A 196 -0.56 -2.15 12.62
N LYS A 197 -0.93 -2.77 13.75
CA LYS A 197 -0.18 -3.87 14.37
C LYS A 197 -0.17 -5.11 13.48
N ASP A 198 -1.34 -5.54 12.98
CA ASP A 198 -1.43 -6.68 12.06
C ASP A 198 -0.73 -6.37 10.73
N THR A 199 -0.92 -5.16 10.19
CA THR A 199 -0.20 -4.76 8.97
C THR A 199 1.32 -4.79 9.17
N ARG A 200 1.84 -4.30 10.30
CA ARG A 200 3.28 -4.40 10.61
C ARG A 200 3.74 -5.85 10.75
N GLY A 201 2.96 -6.73 11.38
CA GLY A 201 3.25 -8.17 11.45
C GLY A 201 3.31 -8.84 10.06
N ILE A 202 2.41 -8.45 9.15
CA ILE A 202 2.44 -8.88 7.75
C ILE A 202 3.70 -8.39 7.05
N ILE A 203 4.06 -7.11 7.22
CA ILE A 203 5.27 -6.54 6.61
C ILE A 203 6.53 -7.23 7.15
N ASP A 204 6.61 -7.49 8.46
CA ASP A 204 7.67 -8.28 9.08
C ASP A 204 7.79 -9.66 8.41
N ALA A 205 6.67 -10.37 8.27
CA ALA A 205 6.65 -11.70 7.67
C ALA A 205 7.03 -11.73 6.18
N ILE A 206 6.72 -10.67 5.44
CA ILE A 206 7.16 -10.48 4.05
C ILE A 206 8.68 -10.31 4.00
N LEU A 207 9.21 -9.48 4.88
CA LEU A 207 10.60 -9.03 4.85
C LEU A 207 11.58 -10.05 5.44
N ASP A 208 11.16 -10.84 6.44
CA ASP A 208 11.94 -11.95 6.98
C ASP A 208 11.82 -13.25 6.17
N GLY A 209 10.84 -13.32 5.26
CA GLY A 209 10.60 -14.45 4.35
C GLY A 209 9.81 -15.60 4.97
N SER A 210 9.27 -15.46 6.17
CA SER A 210 8.38 -16.46 6.80
C SER A 210 7.10 -16.66 5.99
N ILE A 211 6.56 -15.61 5.36
CA ILE A 211 5.38 -15.72 4.47
C ILE A 211 5.62 -16.69 3.31
N ASP A 212 6.85 -16.79 2.80
CA ASP A 212 7.18 -17.62 1.64
C ASP A 212 7.23 -19.13 2.00
N LYS A 213 7.19 -19.46 3.30
CA LYS A 213 7.23 -20.82 3.84
C LYS A 213 5.92 -21.23 4.49
N ALA A 214 5.01 -20.29 4.71
CA ALA A 214 3.74 -20.53 5.35
C ALA A 214 2.83 -21.40 4.46
N PRO A 215 2.00 -22.28 5.05
CA PRO A 215 0.93 -22.94 4.29
C PRO A 215 0.00 -21.89 3.68
N THR A 216 -0.44 -22.11 2.45
CA THR A 216 -1.28 -21.16 1.71
C THR A 216 -2.58 -21.80 1.25
N LYS A 217 -3.60 -20.95 1.06
CA LYS A 217 -4.87 -21.30 0.42
C LYS A 217 -5.18 -20.31 -0.69
N LYS A 218 -6.00 -20.75 -1.65
CA LYS A 218 -6.51 -19.88 -2.70
C LYS A 218 -7.84 -19.26 -2.30
N ILE A 219 -7.96 -17.95 -2.46
CA ILE A 219 -9.22 -17.23 -2.28
C ILE A 219 -9.98 -17.20 -3.63
N PRO A 220 -11.30 -17.50 -3.65
CA PRO A 220 -12.12 -17.47 -4.86
C PRO A 220 -12.10 -16.13 -5.59
N TYR A 221 -12.56 -16.13 -6.84
CA TYR A 221 -12.61 -15.01 -7.78
C TYR A 221 -11.25 -14.44 -8.18
N PHE A 222 -10.46 -13.96 -7.23
CA PHE A 222 -9.19 -13.30 -7.49
C PHE A 222 -8.02 -14.27 -7.69
N SER A 223 -8.20 -15.54 -7.29
CA SER A 223 -7.16 -16.57 -7.31
C SER A 223 -5.90 -16.16 -6.54
N PHE A 224 -6.07 -15.37 -5.48
CA PHE A 224 -4.96 -14.96 -4.61
C PHE A 224 -4.47 -16.15 -3.80
N GLU A 225 -3.16 -16.30 -3.73
CA GLU A 225 -2.52 -17.18 -2.77
C GLU A 225 -2.31 -16.43 -1.45
N VAL A 226 -2.92 -16.94 -0.39
CA VAL A 226 -2.98 -16.28 0.91
C VAL A 226 -2.44 -17.23 1.98
N PRO A 227 -1.53 -16.78 2.85
CA PRO A 227 -1.05 -17.60 3.96
C PRO A 227 -2.20 -17.92 4.93
N THR A 228 -2.24 -19.14 5.47
CA THR A 228 -3.25 -19.52 6.46
C THR A 228 -2.86 -19.15 7.89
N GLU A 229 -1.57 -18.88 8.11
CA GLU A 229 -1.01 -18.42 9.39
C GLU A 229 0.21 -17.54 9.13
N LEU A 230 0.45 -16.56 10.00
CA LEU A 230 1.65 -15.71 9.98
C LEU A 230 2.08 -15.37 11.42
N PRO A 231 3.39 -15.39 11.74
CA PRO A 231 3.88 -14.96 13.04
C PRO A 231 3.46 -13.52 13.39
N GLY A 232 2.87 -13.32 14.56
CA GLY A 232 2.48 -11.99 15.03
C GLY A 232 1.24 -11.39 14.36
N VAL A 233 0.50 -12.17 13.56
CA VAL A 233 -0.75 -11.77 12.90
C VAL A 233 -1.88 -12.70 13.35
N HIS A 234 -3.04 -12.12 13.64
CA HIS A 234 -4.26 -12.86 13.95
C HIS A 234 -4.67 -13.73 12.75
N SER A 235 -4.78 -15.04 12.94
CA SER A 235 -5.02 -15.95 11.80
C SER A 235 -6.45 -15.82 11.26
N GLU A 236 -7.39 -15.43 12.12
CA GLU A 236 -8.80 -15.20 11.81
C GLU A 236 -9.04 -14.03 10.85
N ILE A 237 -8.05 -13.16 10.60
CA ILE A 237 -8.18 -12.08 9.62
C ILE A 237 -7.65 -12.46 8.24
N LEU A 238 -6.82 -13.51 8.13
CA LEU A 238 -6.09 -13.83 6.91
C LEU A 238 -7.02 -14.27 5.77
N ASP A 239 -8.10 -14.98 6.11
CA ASP A 239 -9.21 -15.14 5.18
C ASP A 239 -10.18 -13.95 5.32
N PRO A 240 -10.38 -13.13 4.29
CA PRO A 240 -11.29 -11.99 4.39
C PRO A 240 -12.73 -12.43 4.70
N ARG A 241 -13.13 -13.66 4.34
CA ARG A 241 -14.47 -14.20 4.59
C ARG A 241 -14.76 -14.38 6.08
N ASP A 242 -13.75 -14.72 6.87
CA ASP A 242 -13.89 -15.03 8.30
C ASP A 242 -14.19 -13.77 9.14
N THR A 243 -14.02 -12.58 8.56
CA THR A 243 -14.33 -11.30 9.21
C THR A 243 -15.76 -10.80 8.94
N TYR A 244 -16.53 -11.49 8.12
CA TYR A 244 -17.96 -11.19 7.91
C TYR A 244 -18.82 -11.95 8.91
N ALA A 245 -19.95 -11.36 9.31
CA ALA A 245 -20.97 -12.07 10.09
C ALA A 245 -21.59 -13.24 9.29
N ASP A 246 -21.65 -13.10 7.96
CA ASP A 246 -22.07 -14.14 7.02
C ASP A 246 -21.15 -14.12 5.79
N ALA A 247 -20.46 -15.22 5.52
CA ALA A 247 -19.55 -15.37 4.38
C ALA A 247 -20.24 -15.16 3.02
N SER A 248 -21.57 -15.31 2.92
CA SER A 248 -22.33 -15.00 1.70
C SER A 248 -22.26 -13.51 1.34
N GLN A 249 -22.09 -12.63 2.33
CA GLN A 249 -21.93 -11.19 2.10
C GLN A 249 -20.58 -10.86 1.47
N TRP A 250 -19.53 -11.60 1.81
CA TRP A 250 -18.25 -11.51 1.12
C TRP A 250 -18.41 -11.91 -0.33
N ASP A 251 -19.14 -12.98 -0.63
CA ASP A 251 -19.35 -13.48 -2.01
C ASP A 251 -19.96 -12.42 -2.92
N VAL A 252 -21.03 -11.74 -2.45
CA VAL A 252 -21.70 -10.66 -3.18
C VAL A 252 -20.73 -9.50 -3.46
N LYS A 253 -20.00 -9.05 -2.45
CA LYS A 253 -19.03 -7.94 -2.59
C LYS A 253 -17.82 -8.33 -3.43
N ALA A 254 -17.39 -9.59 -3.35
CA ALA A 254 -16.27 -10.11 -4.13
C ALA A 254 -16.59 -10.17 -5.62
N LYS A 255 -17.83 -10.56 -5.98
CA LYS A 255 -18.31 -10.52 -7.37
C LYS A 255 -18.37 -9.09 -7.91
N ASP A 256 -18.96 -8.15 -7.16
CA ASP A 256 -19.00 -6.72 -7.56
C ASP A 256 -17.58 -6.17 -7.75
N LEU A 257 -16.66 -6.45 -6.83
CA LEU A 257 -15.27 -5.99 -6.96
C LEU A 257 -14.57 -6.65 -8.16
N ALA A 258 -14.77 -7.95 -8.39
CA ALA A 258 -14.22 -8.66 -9.55
C ALA A 258 -14.72 -8.08 -10.89
N GLU A 259 -16.00 -7.74 -10.99
CA GLU A 259 -16.58 -7.04 -12.15
C GLU A 259 -15.92 -5.67 -12.36
N ARG A 260 -15.73 -4.89 -11.29
CA ARG A 260 -15.07 -3.58 -11.35
C ARG A 260 -13.62 -3.69 -11.85
N PHE A 261 -12.87 -4.67 -11.35
CA PHE A 261 -11.53 -4.97 -11.85
C PHE A 261 -11.54 -5.29 -13.34
N THR A 262 -12.43 -6.19 -13.77
CA THR A 262 -12.55 -6.60 -15.18
C THR A 262 -12.90 -5.42 -16.08
N LYS A 263 -13.89 -4.62 -15.68
CA LYS A 263 -14.31 -3.40 -16.39
C LYS A 263 -13.18 -2.40 -16.49
N ASN A 264 -12.49 -2.12 -15.38
CA ASN A 264 -11.34 -1.20 -15.38
C ASN A 264 -10.21 -1.70 -16.27
N PHE A 265 -9.92 -3.01 -16.26
CA PHE A 265 -8.77 -3.57 -16.98
C PHE A 265 -8.96 -3.59 -18.50
N SER A 266 -10.20 -3.55 -18.99
CA SER A 266 -10.51 -3.49 -20.42
C SER A 266 -9.76 -2.39 -21.18
N LYS A 267 -9.47 -1.25 -20.54
CA LYS A 267 -8.71 -0.15 -21.15
C LYS A 267 -7.25 -0.49 -21.46
N PHE A 268 -6.71 -1.56 -20.86
CA PHE A 268 -5.34 -2.01 -21.09
C PHE A 268 -5.22 -3.09 -22.16
N THR A 269 -6.34 -3.63 -22.68
CA THR A 269 -6.35 -4.75 -23.64
C THR A 269 -6.16 -4.33 -25.11
N GLY A 270 -5.79 -3.07 -25.35
CA GLY A 270 -5.50 -2.54 -26.69
C GLY A 270 -4.25 -3.13 -27.35
N ASN A 271 -3.42 -3.89 -26.63
CA ASN A 271 -2.24 -4.60 -27.15
C ASN A 271 -2.16 -6.03 -26.60
N ASP A 272 -1.31 -6.86 -27.19
CA ASP A 272 -1.20 -8.29 -26.86
C ASP A 272 -0.72 -8.55 -25.43
N LEU A 273 0.16 -7.69 -24.90
CA LEU A 273 0.61 -7.77 -23.51
C LEU A 273 -0.58 -7.62 -22.55
N GLY A 274 -1.41 -6.61 -22.75
CA GLY A 274 -2.59 -6.37 -21.92
C GLY A 274 -3.64 -7.47 -22.07
N LYS A 275 -3.90 -7.95 -23.29
CA LYS A 275 -4.82 -9.08 -23.52
C LYS A 275 -4.36 -10.34 -22.77
N ALA A 276 -3.06 -10.63 -22.78
CA ALA A 276 -2.50 -11.80 -22.10
C ALA A 276 -2.65 -11.74 -20.57
N LEU A 277 -2.78 -10.54 -19.99
CA LEU A 277 -2.92 -10.34 -18.55
C LEU A 277 -4.35 -10.51 -18.03
N VAL A 278 -5.38 -10.50 -18.89
CA VAL A 278 -6.79 -10.67 -18.46
C VAL A 278 -6.98 -11.94 -17.64
N LYS A 279 -6.30 -13.04 -18.02
CA LYS A 279 -6.37 -14.33 -17.33
C LYS A 279 -5.79 -14.33 -15.90
N ALA A 280 -5.02 -13.31 -15.55
CA ALA A 280 -4.41 -13.12 -14.23
C ALA A 280 -5.26 -12.24 -13.30
N GLY A 281 -6.31 -11.61 -13.84
CA GLY A 281 -7.32 -10.91 -13.07
C GLY A 281 -8.36 -11.84 -12.44
N PRO A 282 -9.37 -11.25 -11.80
CA PRO A 282 -10.48 -12.00 -11.23
C PRO A 282 -11.28 -12.78 -12.28
N LYS A 283 -11.85 -13.92 -11.87
CA LYS A 283 -12.70 -14.81 -12.67
C LYS A 283 -13.99 -15.08 -11.91
N LEU A 284 -15.11 -14.67 -12.49
CA LEU A 284 -16.46 -14.95 -11.98
C LEU A 284 -16.91 -16.36 -12.34
#